data_AF-A0A521L8P1-F1
#
_entry.id   AF-A0A521L8P1-F1
#
_cell.length_a   1.000
_cell.length_b   1.000
_cell.length_c   1.000
_cell.angle_alpha   90.00
_cell.angle_beta   90.00
_cell.angle_gamma   90.00
#
_symmetry.space_group_name_H-M   'P 1'
#
loop_
_entity.id
_entity.type
_entity.pdbx_description
1 polymer ?
#
loop_
_entity_poly.entity_id
_entity_poly.type
_entity_poly.pdbx_seq_one_letter_code
_entity_poly.pdbx_strand_id
1 'polypeptide(L)' 'PLRRRDPGRELASEPVVTGALQVPPDGHPVLLGPDRPTTGGYPVIGVVIDDDVDRAAQFRPGDQVRFSLR' A
#
# COMPACT_ATOMS: atom_id res chain seq x y z
N PRO A 1 13.37 3.38 0.82
CA PRO A 1 12.68 2.23 0.19
C PRO A 1 12.81 0.97 1.06
N LEU A 2 11.79 0.12 1.05
CA LEU A 2 11.79 -1.20 1.69
C LEU A 2 12.57 -2.20 0.85
N ARG A 3 13.16 -3.22 1.49
CA ARG A 3 13.91 -4.28 0.80
C ARG A 3 13.15 -5.59 0.87
N ARG A 4 12.94 -6.23 -0.28
CA ARG A 4 12.39 -7.59 -0.34
C ARG A 4 13.42 -8.56 0.22
N ARG A 5 12.98 -9.46 1.10
CA ARG A 5 13.82 -10.54 1.64
C ARG A 5 14.23 -11.54 0.55
N ASP A 6 13.32 -11.81 -0.38
CA ASP A 6 13.53 -12.71 -1.50
C ASP A 6 13.10 -12.01 -2.80
N PRO A 7 14.05 -11.39 -3.54
CA PRO A 7 13.74 -10.61 -4.73
C PRO A 7 13.10 -11.43 -5.86
N GLY A 8 13.37 -12.74 -5.96
CA GLY A 8 12.87 -13.61 -7.03
C GLY A 8 11.51 -14.23 -6.74
N ARG A 9 10.98 -14.08 -5.53
CA ARG A 9 9.67 -14.60 -5.15
C ARG A 9 8.57 -13.65 -5.59
N GLU A 10 7.70 -14.10 -6.48
CA GLU A 10 6.46 -13.39 -6.81
C GLU A 10 5.29 -13.89 -5.96
N LEU A 11 4.28 -13.04 -5.79
CA LEU A 11 3.01 -13.42 -5.18
C LEU A 11 1.97 -13.64 -6.27
N ALA A 12 1.09 -14.62 -6.06
CA ALA A 12 -0.11 -14.73 -6.88
C ALA A 12 -0.99 -13.49 -6.64
N SER A 13 -1.69 -13.05 -7.68
CA SER A 13 -2.64 -11.94 -7.54
C SER A 13 -3.73 -12.29 -6.54
N GLU A 14 -4.04 -11.36 -5.66
CA GLU A 14 -5.07 -11.50 -4.64
C GLU A 14 -6.01 -10.29 -4.62
N PRO A 15 -7.25 -10.42 -4.12
CA PRO A 15 -8.14 -9.29 -3.94
C PRO A 15 -7.48 -8.22 -3.07
N VAL A 16 -7.57 -6.98 -3.52
CA VAL A 16 -7.09 -5.82 -2.75
C VAL A 16 -8.27 -4.97 -2.28
N VAL A 17 -8.01 -4.09 -1.32
CA VAL A 17 -9.02 -3.18 -0.74
C VAL A 17 -8.50 -1.75 -0.71
N THR A 18 -9.41 -0.79 -0.59
CA THR A 18 -9.06 0.61 -0.41
C THR A 18 -8.32 0.75 0.92
N GLY A 19 -7.27 1.55 0.95
CA GLY A 19 -6.39 1.66 2.11
C GLY A 19 -5.27 0.60 2.15
N ALA A 20 -5.23 -0.37 1.24
CA ALA A 20 -4.13 -1.33 1.19
C ALA A 20 -2.79 -0.65 0.85
N LEU A 21 -1.73 -0.99 1.59
CA LEU A 21 -0.39 -0.49 1.39
C LEU A 21 0.46 -1.54 0.66
N GLN A 22 0.53 -1.43 -0.66
CA GLN A 22 1.32 -2.33 -1.50
C GLN A 22 2.78 -1.90 -1.58
N VAL A 23 3.68 -2.86 -1.74
CA VAL A 23 5.11 -2.60 -1.93
C VAL A 23 5.58 -3.22 -3.25
N PRO A 24 5.73 -2.41 -4.32
CA PRO A 24 6.29 -2.86 -5.59
C PRO A 24 7.79 -3.22 -5.49
N PRO A 25 8.40 -3.77 -6.57
CA PRO A 25 9.82 -4.15 -6.58
C PRO A 25 10.81 -3.01 -6.27
N ASP A 26 10.45 -1.76 -6.53
CA ASP A 26 11.29 -0.58 -6.23
C ASP A 26 11.31 -0.20 -4.73
N GLY A 27 10.43 -0.83 -3.93
CA GLY A 27 10.38 -0.69 -2.48
C GLY A 27 9.68 0.58 -1.98
N HIS A 28 9.02 1.36 -2.83
CA HIS A 28 8.24 2.52 -2.40
C HIS A 28 6.79 2.12 -2.14
N PRO A 29 6.28 2.25 -0.90
CA PRO A 29 4.90 1.88 -0.62
C PRO A 29 3.90 2.71 -1.42
N VAL A 30 2.86 2.06 -1.93
CA VAL A 30 1.73 2.67 -2.64
C VAL A 30 0.47 2.41 -1.83
N LEU A 31 -0.18 3.49 -1.39
CA LEU A 31 -1.49 3.42 -0.75
C LEU A 31 -2.58 3.37 -1.83
N LEU A 32 -3.39 2.31 -1.83
CA LEU A 32 -4.46 2.14 -2.81
C LEU A 32 -5.69 2.99 -2.45
N GLY A 33 -6.04 3.90 -3.35
CA GLY A 33 -7.24 4.73 -3.27
C GLY A 33 -8.52 4.06 -3.80
N PRO A 34 -9.61 4.82 -4.00
CA PRO A 34 -10.90 4.27 -4.42
C PRO A 34 -10.86 3.64 -5.82
N ASP A 35 -10.01 4.13 -6.71
CA ASP A 35 -9.86 3.64 -8.10
C ASP A 35 -8.89 2.45 -8.22
N ARG A 36 -8.60 1.77 -7.11
CA ARG A 36 -7.75 0.59 -7.11
C ARG A 36 -8.28 -0.49 -8.07
N PRO A 37 -7.41 -1.35 -8.63
CA PRO A 37 -7.87 -2.55 -9.30
C PRO A 37 -8.57 -3.50 -8.31
N THR A 38 -9.31 -4.46 -8.84
CA THR A 38 -9.95 -5.52 -8.03
C THR A 38 -8.92 -6.43 -7.36
N THR A 39 -7.80 -6.69 -8.05
CA THR A 39 -6.71 -7.56 -7.59
C THR A 39 -5.35 -6.89 -7.74
N GLY A 40 -4.36 -7.32 -6.96
CA GLY A 40 -2.97 -6.91 -7.12
C GLY A 40 -1.99 -8.04 -6.82
N GLY A 41 -0.81 -7.99 -7.43
CA GLY A 41 0.25 -9.00 -7.26
C GLY A 41 1.39 -8.55 -6.34
N TYR A 42 1.33 -7.32 -5.82
CA TYR A 42 2.34 -6.80 -4.90
C TYR A 42 1.98 -7.10 -3.45
N PRO A 43 2.97 -7.43 -2.61
CA PRO A 43 2.73 -7.69 -1.19
C PRO A 43 2.06 -6.47 -0.53
N VAL A 44 0.96 -6.73 0.16
CA VAL A 44 0.30 -5.77 1.04
C VAL A 44 0.92 -5.90 2.44
N ILE A 45 1.55 -4.83 2.93
CA ILE A 45 2.23 -4.84 4.25
C ILE A 45 1.33 -4.33 5.39
N GLY A 46 0.15 -3.84 5.05
CA GLY A 46 -0.85 -3.33 5.98
C GLY A 46 -2.03 -2.71 5.24
N VAL A 47 -3.09 -2.41 5.97
CA VAL A 47 -4.29 -1.73 5.46
C VAL A 47 -4.60 -0.58 6.39
N VAL A 48 -4.69 0.64 5.84
CA VAL A 48 -5.14 1.82 6.56
C VAL A 48 -6.61 1.61 6.92
N ILE A 49 -6.95 1.89 8.17
CA ILE A 49 -8.34 1.79 8.65
C ILE A 49 -9.22 2.80 7.92
N ASP A 50 -10.51 2.46 7.78
CA ASP A 50 -11.48 3.28 7.05
C ASP A 50 -11.48 4.75 7.53
N ASP A 51 -11.47 4.98 8.85
CA ASP A 51 -11.42 6.31 9.49
C ASP A 51 -10.29 7.24 8.99
N ASP A 52 -9.18 6.66 8.49
CA ASP A 52 -7.99 7.41 8.08
C ASP A 52 -7.76 7.40 6.55
N VAL A 53 -8.53 6.64 5.78
CA VAL A 53 -8.39 6.57 4.31
C VAL A 53 -8.68 7.91 3.65
N ASP A 54 -9.76 8.58 4.04
CA ASP A 54 -10.15 9.88 3.48
C ASP A 54 -9.14 10.98 3.83
N ARG A 55 -8.50 10.87 5.00
CA ARG A 55 -7.42 11.78 5.39
C ARG A 55 -6.22 11.62 4.47
N ALA A 56 -5.91 10.40 4.05
CA ALA A 56 -4.81 10.14 3.14
C ALA A 56 -5.04 10.73 1.74
N ALA A 57 -6.29 10.84 1.29
CA ALA A 57 -6.64 11.47 0.03
C ALA A 57 -6.39 13.00 0.00
N GLN A 58 -6.17 13.63 1.16
CA GLN A 58 -5.90 15.07 1.26
C GLN A 58 -4.41 15.43 1.21
N PHE A 59 -3.51 14.43 1.25
CA PHE A 59 -2.07 14.69 1.22
C PHE A 59 -1.62 15.22 -0.14
N ARG A 60 -0.66 16.13 -0.11
CA ARG A 60 0.01 16.70 -1.28
C ARG A 60 1.41 16.11 -1.44
N PRO A 61 1.99 16.13 -2.65
CA PRO A 61 3.38 15.78 -2.82
C PRO A 61 4.29 16.57 -1.87
N GLY A 62 5.09 15.86 -1.09
CA GLY A 62 5.98 16.44 -0.07
C GLY A 62 5.46 16.38 1.37
N ASP A 63 4.18 16.06 1.57
CA ASP A 63 3.65 15.83 2.93
C ASP A 63 4.32 14.61 3.58
N GLN A 64 4.56 14.71 4.89
CA GLN A 64 5.14 13.60 5.66
C GLN A 64 4.03 12.74 6.26
N VAL A 65 4.15 11.43 6.07
CA VAL A 65 3.20 10.43 6.59
C VAL A 65 3.91 9.48 7.52
N ARG A 66 3.30 9.18 8.66
CA ARG A 66 3.76 8.15 9.61
C ARG A 66 2.63 7.18 9.89
N PHE A 67 2.91 5.90 9.73
CA PHE A 67 2.01 4.82 10.10
C PHE A 67 2.32 4.31 11.51
N SER A 68 1.29 3.83 12.20
CA SER A 68 1.39 3.16 13.49
C SER A 68 0.44 1.98 13.50
N LEU A 69 0.87 0.87 14.09
CA LEU A 69 -0.03 -0.23 14.39
C LEU A 69 -0.97 0.20 15.52
N ARG A 70 -2.27 -0.10 15.36
CA ARG A 70 -3.20 -0.09 16.48
C ARG A 70 -3.05 -1.37 17.29
#